data_AF-A0A1S8A8G2-F1
#
_entry.id   AF-A0A1S8A8G2-F1
#
_cell.length_a   1.000
_cell.length_b   1.000
_cell.length_c   1.000
_cell.angle_alpha   90.00
_cell.angle_beta   90.00
_cell.angle_gamma   90.00
#
_symmetry.space_group_name_H-M   'P 1'
#
loop_
_entity.id
_entity.type
_entity.pdbx_description
1 polymer ?
#
loop_
_entity_poly.entity_id
_entity_poly.type
_entity_poly.pdbx_seq_one_letter_code
_entity_poly.pdbx_strand_id
1 'polypeptide(L)'
;MQAVSKPQQFDVMVMPNLYGGILSNIGAALVGGPGIVPGCNMGRDVAVFEPGCRHVGLDIKGKDQANPTALLLSGTMLLRHLGLDDHANRISRAVYGVIADGKYRTRDMGGESTTHEFTRAILDKMDTL
;
A
#
# COMPACT_ATOMS: atom_id res chain seq x y z
N MET A 1 -3.71 -10.05 20.67
CA MET A 1 -4.98 -9.65 21.33
C MET A 1 -5.16 -8.14 21.28
N GLN A 2 -4.33 -7.34 21.96
CA GLN A 2 -4.47 -5.88 22.00
C GLN A 2 -4.47 -5.20 20.63
N ALA A 3 -3.59 -5.60 19.71
CA ALA A 3 -3.56 -5.07 18.34
C ALA A 3 -4.87 -5.29 17.57
N VAL A 4 -5.61 -6.38 17.85
CA VAL A 4 -6.90 -6.67 17.20
C VAL A 4 -8.05 -5.95 17.91
N SER A 5 -8.04 -5.93 19.24
CA SER A 5 -9.16 -5.41 20.04
C SER A 5 -9.13 -3.89 20.21
N LYS A 6 -7.95 -3.29 20.34
CA LYS A 6 -7.79 -1.84 20.59
C LYS A 6 -6.48 -1.34 19.95
N PRO A 7 -6.36 -1.33 18.62
CA PRO A 7 -5.14 -0.93 17.92
C PRO A 7 -4.73 0.53 18.17
N GLN A 8 -5.68 1.42 18.45
CA GLN A 8 -5.46 2.86 18.59
C GLN A 8 -4.62 3.25 19.81
N GLN A 9 -4.32 2.30 20.71
CA GLN A 9 -3.41 2.53 21.84
C GLN A 9 -1.93 2.51 21.43
N PHE A 10 -1.62 2.03 20.22
CA PHE A 10 -0.25 1.94 19.71
C PHE A 10 0.04 3.09 18.75
N ASP A 11 1.29 3.54 18.75
CA ASP A 11 1.81 4.54 17.81
C ASP A 11 2.94 3.92 16.97
N VAL A 12 4.13 3.76 17.55
CA VAL A 12 5.27 3.07 16.92
C VAL A 12 5.63 1.81 17.72
N MET A 13 5.82 0.69 17.02
CA MET A 13 6.20 -0.60 17.62
C MET A 13 7.52 -1.09 17.04
N VAL A 14 8.49 -1.41 17.91
CA VAL A 14 9.78 -1.99 17.55
C VAL A 14 9.82 -3.43 18.02
N MET A 15 10.20 -4.35 17.12
CA MET A 15 10.12 -5.78 17.40
C MET A 15 11.25 -6.59 16.76
N PRO A 16 11.63 -7.73 17.35
CA PRO A 16 12.37 -8.78 16.65
C PRO A 16 11.62 -9.31 15.41
N ASN A 17 12.37 -9.89 14.48
CA ASN A 17 11.90 -10.31 13.15
C ASN A 17 10.58 -11.11 13.19
N LEU A 18 10.53 -12.21 13.96
CA LEU A 18 9.35 -13.07 14.04
C LEU A 18 8.08 -12.31 14.46
N TYR A 19 8.18 -11.48 15.50
CA TYR A 19 7.02 -10.75 16.03
C TYR A 19 6.61 -9.60 15.11
N GLY A 20 7.56 -8.96 14.44
CA GLY A 20 7.29 -7.99 13.38
C GLY A 20 6.53 -8.61 12.20
N GLY A 21 6.89 -9.83 11.79
CA GLY A 21 6.16 -10.58 10.76
C GLY A 21 4.72 -10.92 11.16
N ILE A 22 4.48 -11.23 12.43
CA ILE A 22 3.12 -11.49 12.94
C ILE A 22 2.31 -10.19 13.00
N LEU A 23 2.86 -9.13 13.61
CA LEU A 23 2.15 -7.87 13.76
C LEU A 23 1.91 -7.14 12.45
N SER A 24 2.82 -7.22 11.47
CA SER A 24 2.62 -6.63 10.14
C SER A 24 1.40 -7.22 9.45
N ASN A 25 1.23 -8.55 9.47
CA ASN A 25 0.05 -9.21 8.91
C ASN A 25 -1.25 -8.86 9.66
N ILE A 26 -1.20 -8.77 11.00
CA ILE A 26 -2.34 -8.29 11.79
C ILE A 26 -2.68 -6.84 11.41
N GLY A 27 -1.68 -5.97 11.30
CA GLY A 27 -1.85 -4.57 10.91
C GLY A 27 -2.48 -4.44 9.53
N ALA A 28 -1.99 -5.20 8.54
CA ALA A 28 -2.57 -5.21 7.21
C ALA A 28 -4.03 -5.66 7.21
N ALA A 29 -4.36 -6.73 7.94
CA ALA A 29 -5.74 -7.18 8.05
C ALA A 29 -6.69 -6.12 8.64
N LEU A 30 -6.20 -5.30 9.59
CA LEU A 30 -6.99 -4.24 10.21
C LEU A 30 -7.33 -3.07 9.27
N VAL A 31 -6.47 -2.78 8.29
CA VAL A 31 -6.62 -1.60 7.42
C VAL A 31 -7.24 -1.91 6.07
N GLY A 32 -7.44 -3.18 5.71
CA GLY A 32 -8.06 -3.59 4.44
C GLY A 32 -7.26 -4.61 3.62
N GLY A 33 -6.19 -5.17 4.18
CA GLY A 33 -5.42 -6.26 3.58
C GLY A 33 -4.05 -5.85 3.05
N PRO A 34 -3.26 -6.81 2.55
CA PRO A 34 -1.88 -6.58 2.11
C PRO A 34 -1.76 -5.72 0.85
N GLY A 35 -2.83 -5.63 0.03
CA GLY A 35 -2.83 -4.90 -1.25
C GLY A 35 -2.67 -3.38 -1.13
N ILE A 36 -2.82 -2.83 0.08
CA ILE A 36 -2.83 -1.38 0.34
C ILE A 36 -1.73 -0.92 1.30
N VAL A 37 -0.96 -1.84 1.89
CA VAL A 37 0.05 -1.51 2.91
C VAL A 37 1.42 -1.30 2.27
N PRO A 38 1.94 -0.06 2.22
CA PRO A 38 3.30 0.20 1.72
C PRO A 38 4.36 -0.23 2.73
N GLY A 39 5.60 -0.33 2.27
CA GLY A 39 6.74 -0.67 3.13
C GLY A 39 8.07 -0.14 2.60
N CYS A 40 9.04 -0.11 3.52
CA CYS A 40 10.42 0.20 3.20
C CYS A 40 11.36 -0.58 4.13
N ASN A 41 12.51 -0.95 3.60
CA ASN A 41 13.62 -1.56 4.32
C ASN A 41 14.81 -0.61 4.23
N MET A 42 15.31 -0.16 5.38
CA MET A 42 16.40 0.80 5.46
C MET A 42 17.67 0.12 5.97
N GLY A 43 18.73 0.15 5.17
CA GLY A 43 20.09 -0.21 5.56
C GLY A 43 20.96 1.03 5.76
N ARG A 44 22.24 0.82 6.07
CA ARG A 44 23.20 1.93 6.24
C ARG A 44 23.43 2.71 4.95
N ASP A 45 23.59 1.99 3.84
CA ASP A 45 24.00 2.55 2.55
C ASP A 45 22.94 2.35 1.45
N VAL A 46 21.93 1.52 1.73
CA VAL A 46 20.92 1.09 0.73
C VAL A 46 19.54 1.14 1.36
N ALA A 47 18.56 1.67 0.61
CA ALA A 47 17.15 1.62 0.93
C ALA A 47 16.39 0.83 -0.15
N VAL A 48 15.46 -0.04 0.27
CA VAL A 48 14.60 -0.84 -0.62
C VAL A 48 13.15 -0.59 -0.28
N PHE A 49 12.32 -0.30 -1.28
CA PHE A 49 10.91 0.00 -1.11
C PHE A 49 10.07 -1.13 -1.74
N GLU A 50 9.25 -1.76 -0.92
CA GLU A 50 8.43 -2.92 -1.29
C GLU A 50 7.12 -2.91 -0.50
N PRO A 51 6.05 -3.58 -0.95
CA PRO A 51 4.84 -3.75 -0.14
C PRO A 51 5.16 -4.28 1.27
N GLY A 52 4.57 -3.66 2.29
CA GLY A 52 4.90 -3.92 3.69
C GLY A 52 4.46 -5.29 4.19
N CYS A 53 3.60 -5.97 3.43
CA CYS A 53 3.20 -7.35 3.67
C CYS A 53 3.44 -8.18 2.43
N ARG A 54 4.14 -9.31 2.62
CA ARG A 54 4.41 -10.26 1.54
C ARG A 54 3.18 -11.12 1.33
N HIS A 55 2.51 -10.93 0.20
CA HIS A 55 1.46 -11.80 -0.25
C HIS A 55 1.95 -12.60 -1.46
N VAL A 56 1.77 -13.93 -1.43
CA VAL A 56 2.29 -14.82 -2.47
C VAL A 56 1.48 -14.71 -3.78
N GLY A 57 0.21 -14.26 -3.70
CA GLY A 57 -0.62 -13.88 -4.83
C GLY A 57 -0.81 -14.96 -5.91
N LEU A 58 -0.62 -16.24 -5.55
CA LEU A 58 -0.68 -17.36 -6.49
C LEU A 58 -2.07 -17.55 -7.10
N ASP A 59 -3.10 -17.19 -6.35
CA ASP A 59 -4.51 -17.22 -6.69
C ASP A 59 -4.92 -16.16 -7.72
N ILE A 60 -4.25 -15.00 -7.72
CA ILE A 60 -4.52 -13.86 -8.60
C ILE A 60 -3.52 -13.72 -9.76
N LYS A 61 -2.51 -14.59 -9.81
CA LYS A 61 -1.45 -14.56 -10.82
C LYS A 61 -2.02 -14.61 -12.25
N GLY A 62 -1.64 -13.64 -13.07
CA GLY A 62 -2.00 -13.58 -14.49
C GLY A 62 -3.46 -13.20 -14.77
N LYS A 63 -4.22 -12.77 -13.75
CA LYS A 63 -5.66 -12.47 -13.89
C LYS A 63 -6.00 -10.98 -13.91
N ASP A 64 -5.00 -10.10 -13.89
CA ASP A 64 -5.16 -8.65 -13.82
C ASP A 64 -6.04 -8.17 -12.64
N GLN A 65 -5.95 -8.84 -11.50
CA GLN A 65 -6.79 -8.59 -10.32
C GLN A 65 -5.99 -8.05 -9.12
N ALA A 66 -4.69 -7.79 -9.30
CA ALA A 66 -3.85 -7.31 -8.22
C ALA A 66 -4.18 -5.86 -7.89
N ASN A 67 -4.04 -5.50 -6.62
CA ASN A 67 -4.13 -4.11 -6.19
C ASN A 67 -2.74 -3.47 -6.26
N PRO A 68 -2.52 -2.44 -7.11
CA PRO A 68 -1.21 -1.79 -7.22
C PRO A 68 -0.95 -0.78 -6.09
N THR A 69 -1.93 -0.51 -5.22
CA THR A 69 -1.87 0.56 -4.20
C THR A 69 -0.65 0.46 -3.30
N ALA A 70 -0.39 -0.70 -2.69
CA ALA A 70 0.76 -0.89 -1.80
C ALA A 70 2.10 -0.57 -2.50
N LEU A 71 2.24 -0.98 -3.76
CA LEU A 71 3.47 -0.75 -4.52
C LEU A 71 3.60 0.72 -4.91
N LEU A 72 2.53 1.36 -5.39
CA LEU A 72 2.53 2.78 -5.73
C LEU A 72 2.86 3.65 -4.51
N LEU A 73 2.26 3.36 -3.36
CA LEU A 73 2.54 4.09 -2.13
C LEU A 73 3.98 3.84 -1.63
N SER A 74 4.51 2.61 -1.76
CA SER A 74 5.94 2.34 -1.50
C SER A 74 6.84 3.14 -2.45
N GLY A 75 6.43 3.30 -3.71
CA GLY A 75 7.08 4.19 -4.68
C GLY A 75 7.06 5.65 -4.24
N THR A 76 5.99 6.13 -3.60
CA THR A 76 5.97 7.50 -3.04
C THR A 76 6.95 7.65 -1.87
N MET A 77 7.12 6.62 -1.04
CA MET A 77 8.16 6.62 0.01
C MET A 77 9.57 6.69 -0.58
N LEU A 78 9.82 5.99 -1.70
CA LEU A 78 11.08 6.09 -2.46
C LEU A 78 11.31 7.51 -2.96
N LEU A 79 10.31 8.12 -3.59
CA LEU A 79 10.43 9.47 -4.14
C LEU A 79 10.76 10.48 -3.03
N ARG A 80 10.12 10.36 -1.86
CA ARG A 80 10.46 11.18 -0.68
C ARG A 80 11.88 10.94 -0.20
N HIS A 81 12.35 9.70 -0.18
CA HIS A 81 13.74 9.39 0.18
C HIS A 81 14.76 10.02 -0.78
N LEU A 82 14.38 10.23 -2.05
CA LEU A 82 15.18 10.94 -3.05
C LEU A 82 15.01 12.47 -3.02
N GLY A 83 14.19 13.02 -2.13
CA GLY A 83 13.88 14.46 -2.08
C GLY A 83 12.90 14.96 -3.14
N LEU A 84 12.15 14.04 -3.77
CA LEU A 84 11.18 14.32 -4.83
C LEU A 84 9.75 14.40 -4.27
N ASP A 85 9.55 15.25 -3.25
CA ASP A 85 8.28 15.34 -2.52
C ASP A 85 7.09 15.75 -3.38
N ASP A 86 7.27 16.64 -4.37
CA ASP A 86 6.18 17.08 -5.24
C ASP A 86 5.59 15.93 -6.05
N HIS A 87 6.46 15.09 -6.62
CA HIS A 87 6.05 13.88 -7.34
C HIS A 87 5.37 12.88 -6.40
N ALA A 88 5.95 12.65 -5.22
CA ALA A 88 5.38 11.76 -4.21
C ALA A 88 3.97 12.22 -3.79
N ASN A 89 3.80 13.52 -3.51
CA ASN A 89 2.55 14.14 -3.11
C ASN A 89 1.48 14.01 -4.21
N ARG A 90 1.84 14.28 -5.47
CA ARG A 90 0.91 14.18 -6.60
C ARG A 90 0.39 12.75 -6.77
N ILE A 91 1.29 11.76 -6.74
CA ILE A 91 0.92 10.34 -6.82
C ILE A 91 0.06 9.93 -5.63
N SER A 92 0.47 10.23 -4.39
CA SER A 92 -0.28 9.81 -3.21
C SER A 92 -1.67 10.44 -3.16
N ARG A 93 -1.80 11.72 -3.53
CA ARG A 93 -3.10 12.41 -3.59
C ARG A 93 -4.02 11.79 -4.63
N ALA A 94 -3.50 11.42 -5.80
CA ALA A 94 -4.30 10.76 -6.83
C ALA A 94 -4.77 9.38 -6.38
N VAL A 95 -3.88 8.56 -5.80
CA VAL A 95 -4.23 7.24 -5.24
C VAL A 95 -5.31 7.36 -4.18
N TYR A 96 -5.13 8.23 -3.18
CA TYR A 96 -6.14 8.44 -2.14
C TYR A 96 -7.46 8.99 -2.69
N GLY A 97 -7.39 9.91 -3.66
CA GLY A 97 -8.57 10.46 -4.33
C GLY A 97 -9.38 9.39 -5.03
N VAL A 98 -8.76 8.51 -5.83
CA VAL A 98 -9.46 7.43 -6.54
C VAL A 98 -10.09 6.43 -5.57
N ILE A 99 -9.39 6.06 -4.49
CA ILE A 99 -9.92 5.16 -3.46
C ILE A 99 -11.13 5.78 -2.75
N ALA A 100 -11.04 7.07 -2.42
CA ALA A 100 -12.10 7.84 -1.75
C ALA A 100 -13.33 8.01 -2.64
N ASP A 101 -13.14 8.31 -3.94
CA ASP A 101 -14.22 8.41 -4.94
C ASP A 101 -14.98 7.08 -5.08
N GLY A 102 -14.28 5.95 -4.87
CA GLY A 102 -14.86 4.62 -4.76
C GLY A 102 -15.39 4.00 -6.06
N LYS A 103 -15.33 4.73 -7.18
CA LYS A 103 -15.78 4.26 -8.50
C LYS A 103 -14.90 3.14 -9.08
N TYR A 104 -13.59 3.27 -8.93
CA TYR A 104 -12.63 2.26 -9.38
C TYR A 104 -11.99 1.63 -8.15
N ARG A 105 -12.29 0.35 -7.91
CA ARG A 105 -11.74 -0.42 -6.79
C ARG A 105 -11.44 -1.82 -7.27
N THR A 106 -10.27 -2.32 -6.90
CA THR A 106 -9.89 -3.72 -7.13
C THR A 106 -10.67 -4.66 -6.21
N ARG A 107 -10.67 -5.95 -6.55
CA ARG A 107 -11.48 -6.98 -5.87
C ARG A 107 -11.22 -7.13 -4.38
N ASP A 108 -9.97 -6.97 -3.95
CA ASP A 108 -9.56 -7.01 -2.54
C ASP A 108 -10.18 -5.87 -1.72
N MET A 109 -10.51 -4.74 -2.35
CA MET A 109 -11.22 -3.61 -1.74
C MET A 109 -12.75 -3.68 -1.94
N GLY A 110 -13.27 -4.83 -2.41
CA GLY A 110 -14.70 -5.05 -2.64
C GLY A 110 -15.23 -4.43 -3.94
N GLY A 111 -14.38 -4.05 -4.89
CA GLY A 111 -14.79 -3.59 -6.21
C GLY A 111 -14.65 -4.65 -7.30
N GLU A 112 -14.86 -4.25 -8.55
CA GLU A 112 -14.79 -5.14 -9.72
C GLU A 112 -13.71 -4.74 -10.73
N SER A 113 -13.01 -3.63 -10.48
CA SER A 113 -12.04 -3.08 -11.43
C SER A 113 -10.78 -3.94 -11.51
N THR A 114 -10.18 -3.98 -12.69
CA THR A 114 -8.87 -4.62 -12.90
C THR A 114 -7.71 -3.75 -12.42
N THR A 115 -6.50 -4.32 -12.31
CA THR A 115 -5.28 -3.55 -11.99
C THR A 115 -5.10 -2.40 -12.98
N HIS A 116 -5.33 -2.64 -14.28
CA HIS A 116 -5.15 -1.65 -15.33
C HIS A 116 -6.20 -0.54 -15.25
N GLU A 117 -7.47 -0.89 -15.01
CA GLU A 117 -8.54 0.12 -14.86
C GLU A 117 -8.28 1.02 -13.66
N PHE A 118 -7.88 0.45 -12.53
CA PHE A 118 -7.55 1.20 -11.33
C PHE A 118 -6.31 2.09 -11.56
N THR A 119 -5.27 1.58 -12.23
CA THR A 119 -4.08 2.36 -12.59
C THR A 119 -4.42 3.52 -13.52
N ARG A 120 -5.29 3.29 -14.53
CA ARG A 120 -5.74 4.34 -15.45
C ARG A 120 -6.50 5.43 -14.71
N ALA A 121 -7.41 5.07 -13.82
CA ALA A 121 -8.13 6.05 -13.01
C ALA A 121 -7.19 6.93 -12.17
N ILE A 122 -6.10 6.35 -11.65
CA ILE A 122 -5.06 7.11 -10.92
C ILE A 122 -4.35 8.09 -11.85
N LEU A 123 -3.95 7.65 -13.05
CA LEU A 123 -3.30 8.53 -14.04
C LEU A 123 -4.23 9.69 -14.44
N ASP A 124 -5.49 9.38 -14.75
CA ASP A 124 -6.49 10.40 -15.10
C ASP A 124 -6.66 11.41 -13.94
N LYS A 125 -6.69 10.94 -12.70
CA LYS A 125 -6.77 11.80 -11.51
C LYS A 125 -5.50 12.67 -11.37
N MET A 126 -4.32 12.12 -11.62
CA MET A 126 -3.06 12.87 -11.57
C MET A 126 -3.04 14.02 -12.57
N ASP A 127 -3.62 13.85 -13.76
CA ASP A 127 -3.65 14.90 -14.80
C ASP A 127 -4.58 16.07 -14.45
N THR A 128 -5.52 15.85 -13.52
CA THR A 128 -6.43 16.88 -13.01
C THR A 128 -5.94 17.61 -11.76
N LEU A 129 -4.82 17.17 -11.17
CA LEU A 129 -4.18 17.74 -9.98
C LEU A 129 -3.00 18.63 -10.35
#